data_AF-A0A7C1SP07-F1
#
_entry.id   AF-A0A7C1SP07-F1
#
_cell.length_a   1.000
_cell.length_b   1.000
_cell.length_c   1.000
_cell.angle_alpha   90.00
_cell.angle_beta   90.00
_cell.angle_gamma   90.00
#
_symmetry.space_group_name_H-M   'P 1'
#
loop_
_entity.id
_entity.type
_entity.pdbx_description
1 polymer ?
#
loop_
_entity_poly.entity_id
_entity_poly.type
_entity_poly.pdbx_seq_one_letter_code
_entity_poly.pdbx_strand_id
1 'polypeptide(L)'
;MTTEKIIGILLLVAGLVLIAYTLFLSFTFFTGSAIPPEIFMVPITKSSAALEAFSLDNIPELLESQLENLLPSGAIPRMLNFGLWSVFAGILIFTGTQISSLGIKLMRK
;
A
#
# COMPACT_ATOMS: atom_id res chain seq x y z
N MET A 1 -14.12 -39.32 -2.58
CA MET A 1 -13.99 -38.11 -1.73
C MET A 1 -15.39 -37.63 -1.41
N THR A 2 -15.69 -37.33 -0.15
CA THR A 2 -16.97 -36.71 0.22
C THR A 2 -16.98 -35.25 -0.24
N THR A 3 -18.15 -34.71 -0.58
CA THR A 3 -18.32 -33.36 -1.14
C THR A 3 -17.75 -32.29 -0.21
N GLU A 4 -17.83 -32.50 1.10
CA GLU A 4 -17.29 -31.64 2.15
C GLU A 4 -15.77 -31.55 2.11
N LYS A 5 -15.08 -32.66 1.80
CA LYS A 5 -13.62 -32.67 1.65
C LYS A 5 -13.17 -31.91 0.41
N ILE A 6 -13.93 -32.02 -0.70
CA ILE A 6 -13.64 -31.28 -1.94
C ILE A 6 -13.80 -29.77 -1.70
N ILE A 7 -14.89 -29.36 -1.04
CA ILE A 7 -15.13 -27.96 -0.68
C ILE A 7 -14.04 -27.46 0.27
N GLY A 8 -13.67 -28.25 1.28
CA GLY A 8 -12.62 -27.88 2.23
C GLY A 8 -11.26 -27.64 1.58
N ILE A 9 -10.86 -28.49 0.64
CA ILE A 9 -9.63 -28.32 -0.15
C ILE A 9 -9.72 -27.05 -1.02
N LEU A 10 -10.86 -26.82 -1.67
CA LEU A 10 -11.06 -25.64 -2.52
C LEU A 10 -10.93 -24.35 -1.71
N LEU A 11 -11.53 -24.27 -0.52
CA LEU A 11 -11.37 -23.12 0.38
C LEU A 11 -9.93 -22.94 0.85
N LEU A 12 -9.23 -24.03 1.20
CA LEU A 12 -7.83 -23.97 1.62
C LEU A 12 -6.95 -23.40 0.50
N VAL A 13 -7.08 -23.92 -0.71
CA VAL A 13 -6.31 -23.46 -1.87
C VAL A 13 -6.66 -22.01 -2.19
N ALA A 14 -7.94 -21.63 -2.16
CA ALA A 14 -8.36 -20.26 -2.43
C ALA A 14 -7.75 -19.26 -1.42
N GLY A 15 -7.77 -19.59 -0.12
CA GLY A 15 -7.15 -18.75 0.90
C GLY A 15 -5.64 -18.64 0.75
N LEU A 16 -4.96 -19.74 0.41
CA LEU A 16 -3.51 -19.75 0.18
C LEU A 16 -3.12 -18.91 -1.05
N VAL A 17 -3.87 -19.04 -2.15
CA VAL A 17 -3.68 -18.26 -3.37
C VAL A 17 -3.88 -16.78 -3.09
N LEU A 18 -4.90 -16.41 -2.30
CA LEU A 18 -5.15 -15.02 -1.92
C LEU A 18 -3.96 -14.42 -1.15
N ILE A 19 -3.40 -15.16 -0.17
CA ILE A 19 -2.22 -14.73 0.58
C ILE A 19 -1.01 -14.58 -0.35
N ALA A 20 -0.72 -15.60 -1.17
CA ALA A 20 0.42 -15.58 -2.09
C ALA A 20 0.32 -14.43 -3.10
N TYR A 21 -0.88 -14.18 -3.64
CA TYR A 21 -1.14 -13.08 -4.57
C TYR A 21 -0.95 -11.71 -3.91
N THR A 22 -1.42 -11.56 -2.66
CA THR A 22 -1.24 -10.31 -1.90
C THR A 22 0.24 -10.02 -1.64
N LEU A 23 1.03 -11.06 -1.32
CA LEU A 23 2.48 -10.94 -1.16
C LEU A 23 3.18 -10.59 -2.48
N PHE A 24 2.78 -11.21 -3.58
CA PHE A 24 3.31 -10.92 -4.91
C PHE A 24 3.06 -9.47 -5.33
N LEU A 25 1.83 -8.97 -5.12
CA LEU A 25 1.50 -7.57 -5.37
C LEU A 25 2.32 -6.63 -4.49
N SER A 26 2.43 -6.95 -3.20
CA SER A 26 3.25 -6.16 -2.28
C SER A 26 4.70 -6.09 -2.75
N PHE A 27 5.29 -7.22 -3.15
CA PHE A 27 6.64 -7.25 -3.72
C PHE A 27 6.78 -6.39 -4.99
N THR A 28 5.78 -6.40 -5.87
CA THR A 28 5.76 -5.61 -7.10
C THR A 28 5.71 -4.10 -6.80
N PHE A 29 4.96 -3.69 -5.78
CA PHE A 29 4.91 -2.29 -5.33
C PHE A 29 6.19 -1.85 -4.63
N PHE A 30 6.80 -2.71 -3.82
CA PHE A 30 8.10 -2.42 -3.18
C PHE A 30 9.25 -2.32 -4.18
N THR A 31 9.23 -3.11 -5.26
CA THR A 31 10.24 -3.06 -6.34
C THR A 31 9.98 -1.94 -7.35
N GLY A 32 8.94 -1.11 -7.16
CA GLY A 32 8.61 0.01 -8.04
C GLY A 32 8.15 -0.40 -9.44
N SER A 33 7.84 -1.68 -9.64
CA SER A 33 7.36 -2.21 -10.94
C SER A 33 5.89 -1.90 -11.20
N ALA A 34 5.14 -1.57 -10.15
CA ALA A 34 3.77 -1.07 -10.22
C ALA A 34 3.57 0.06 -9.21
N ILE A 35 2.67 1.00 -9.52
CA ILE A 35 2.33 2.12 -8.65
C ILE A 35 1.18 1.67 -7.75
N PRO A 36 1.29 1.77 -6.41
CA PRO A 36 0.19 1.44 -5.51
C PRO A 36 -1.00 2.40 -5.75
N PRO A 37 -2.22 2.04 -5.35
CA PRO A 37 -3.37 2.92 -5.48
C PRO A 37 -3.09 4.31 -4.87
N GLU A 38 -3.08 5.34 -5.70
CA GLU A 38 -2.78 6.71 -5.27
C GLU A 38 -4.05 7.36 -4.70
N ILE A 39 -4.24 7.24 -3.39
CA ILE A 39 -5.33 7.91 -2.68
C ILE A 39 -4.90 9.33 -2.29
N PHE A 40 -3.61 9.51 -1.97
CA PHE A 40 -3.03 10.82 -1.69
C PHE A 40 -2.27 11.33 -2.93
N MET A 41 -2.78 12.40 -3.54
CA MET A 41 -2.17 13.09 -4.68
C MET A 41 -1.64 14.46 -4.24
N VAL A 42 -0.52 14.91 -4.82
CA VAL A 42 -0.08 16.30 -4.69
C VAL A 42 -0.72 17.10 -5.82
N PRO A 43 -1.57 18.11 -5.55
CA PRO A 43 -1.93 19.07 -6.57
C PRO A 43 -0.67 19.87 -6.93
N ILE A 44 -0.17 19.72 -8.16
CA ILE A 44 0.88 20.58 -8.69
C ILE A 44 0.26 21.94 -8.99
N THR A 45 0.02 22.75 -7.96
CA THR A 45 -0.13 24.19 -8.17
C THR A 45 1.27 24.71 -8.47
N LYS A 46 1.55 24.99 -9.74
CA LYS A 46 2.65 25.91 -10.10
C LYS A 46 2.33 27.26 -9.48
N SER A 47 2.81 27.51 -8.26
CA SER A 47 2.75 28.84 -7.68
C SER A 47 3.82 29.70 -8.33
N SER A 48 3.44 30.39 -9.40
CA SER A 48 4.12 31.60 -9.83
C SER A 48 3.85 32.68 -8.79
N ALA A 49 4.65 32.73 -7.74
CA ALA A 49 4.66 33.83 -6.78
C ALA A 49 6.10 34.08 -6.30
N ALA A 50 6.98 34.39 -7.26
CA ALA A 50 8.12 35.23 -6.97
C ALA A 50 7.63 36.68 -6.86
N LEU A 51 8.12 37.40 -5.85
CA LEU A 51 7.76 38.75 -5.41
C LEU A 51 6.45 38.88 -4.62
N GLU A 52 6.56 38.90 -3.29
CA GLU A 52 6.43 40.16 -2.54
C GLU A 52 6.95 40.01 -1.10
N ALA A 53 8.12 40.61 -0.87
CA ALA A 53 8.62 41.24 0.35
C ALA A 53 8.56 40.49 1.71
N PHE A 54 9.74 40.15 2.24
CA PHE A 54 10.24 40.52 3.58
C PHE A 54 11.75 40.16 3.64
N SER A 55 12.68 41.01 4.05
CA SER A 55 13.02 41.32 5.45
C SER A 55 13.07 40.06 6.33
N LEU A 56 14.25 39.48 6.57
CA LEU A 56 14.43 38.27 7.40
C LEU A 56 13.65 36.99 6.96
N ASP A 57 13.00 36.99 5.78
CA ASP A 57 12.19 35.88 5.23
C ASP A 57 12.93 34.91 4.29
N ASN A 58 14.27 34.92 4.27
CA ASN A 58 15.06 34.00 3.41
C ASN A 58 15.46 32.68 4.11
N ILE A 59 15.07 32.48 5.38
CA ILE A 59 15.21 31.19 6.07
C ILE A 59 14.28 30.12 5.47
N PRO A 60 12.98 30.37 5.24
CA PRO A 60 12.10 29.35 4.66
C PRO A 60 12.56 28.88 3.28
N GLU A 61 13.10 29.73 2.42
CA GLU A 61 13.49 29.37 1.04
C GLU A 61 14.77 28.50 0.98
N LEU A 62 15.75 28.76 1.87
CA LEU A 62 16.91 27.88 2.06
C LEU A 62 16.53 26.56 2.74
N LEU A 63 15.54 26.59 3.64
CA LEU A 63 15.01 25.39 4.27
C LEU A 63 14.17 24.57 3.30
N GLU A 64 13.38 25.21 2.44
CA GLU A 64 12.50 24.62 1.45
C GLU A 64 13.30 23.96 0.34
N SER A 65 14.33 24.62 -0.19
CA SER A 65 15.26 24.02 -1.17
C SER A 65 16.11 22.88 -0.59
N GLN A 66 16.46 22.91 0.69
CA GLN A 66 17.11 21.77 1.36
C GLN A 66 16.13 20.66 1.72
N LEU A 67 14.89 21.00 2.10
CA LEU A 67 13.81 20.04 2.36
C LEU A 67 13.34 19.38 1.06
N GLU A 68 13.31 20.07 -0.07
CA GLU A 68 13.03 19.49 -1.38
C GLU A 68 14.11 18.49 -1.80
N ASN A 69 15.38 18.80 -1.49
CA ASN A 69 16.50 17.88 -1.70
C ASN A 69 16.50 16.70 -0.72
N LEU A 70 15.96 16.85 0.49
CA LEU A 70 15.86 15.78 1.49
C LEU A 70 14.58 14.93 1.34
N LEU A 71 13.48 15.54 0.92
CA LEU A 71 12.15 14.97 0.77
C LEU A 71 11.53 15.52 -0.54
N PRO A 72 11.75 14.84 -1.68
CA PRO A 72 11.21 15.27 -2.95
C PRO A 72 9.68 15.40 -2.87
N SER A 73 9.13 16.42 -3.54
CA SER A 73 7.71 16.73 -3.61
C SER A 73 6.91 15.52 -4.10
N GLY A 74 6.38 14.72 -3.16
CA GLY A 74 5.71 13.44 -3.45
C GLY A 74 6.12 12.28 -2.54
N ALA A 75 7.21 12.41 -1.77
CA ALA A 75 7.67 11.37 -0.83
C ALA A 75 6.61 11.08 0.25
N ILE A 76 6.05 12.14 0.87
CA ILE A 76 5.02 12.02 1.92
C ILE A 76 3.76 11.29 1.40
N PRO A 77 3.06 11.76 0.34
CA PRO A 77 1.90 11.04 -0.21
C PRO A 77 2.22 9.58 -0.59
N ARG A 78 3.40 9.33 -1.19
CA ARG A 78 3.83 7.98 -1.54
C ARG A 78 3.98 7.08 -0.31
N MET A 79 4.59 7.58 0.78
CA MET A 79 4.68 6.84 2.04
C MET A 79 3.30 6.54 2.64
N LEU A 80 2.37 7.50 2.60
CA LEU A 80 0.98 7.28 3.03
C LEU A 80 0.26 6.23 2.18
N ASN A 81 0.41 6.27 0.85
CA ASN A 81 -0.17 5.26 -0.06
C ASN A 81 0.39 3.85 0.23
N PHE A 82 1.69 3.72 0.50
CA PHE A 82 2.28 2.44 0.94
C PHE A 82 1.78 1.98 2.31
N GLY A 83 1.61 2.92 3.25
CA GLY A 83 1.02 2.63 4.56
C GLY A 83 -0.41 2.09 4.42
N LEU A 84 -1.23 2.72 3.59
CA LEU A 84 -2.58 2.27 3.31
C LEU A 84 -2.61 0.90 2.62
N TRP A 85 -1.72 0.68 1.65
CA TRP A 85 -1.55 -0.64 1.03
C TRP A 85 -1.17 -1.70 2.06
N SER A 86 -0.30 -1.38 3.02
CA SER A 86 0.11 -2.32 4.07
C SER A 86 -1.05 -2.73 4.97
N VAL A 87 -1.92 -1.78 5.34
CA VAL A 87 -3.15 -2.09 6.10
C VAL A 87 -4.07 -2.99 5.27
N PHE A 88 -4.27 -2.66 4.00
CA PHE A 88 -5.11 -3.44 3.10
C PHE A 88 -4.57 -4.87 2.88
N ALA A 89 -3.26 -5.01 2.66
CA ALA A 89 -2.58 -6.29 2.55
C ALA A 89 -2.74 -7.12 3.85
N GLY A 90 -2.64 -6.49 5.01
CA GLY A 90 -2.90 -7.13 6.30
C GLY A 90 -4.31 -7.70 6.41
N ILE A 91 -5.32 -6.93 5.97
CA ILE A 91 -6.72 -7.39 5.93
C ILE A 91 -6.86 -8.59 4.99
N LEU A 92 -6.28 -8.53 3.79
CA LEU A 92 -6.34 -9.63 2.83
C LEU A 92 -5.67 -10.90 3.37
N ILE A 93 -4.50 -10.79 3.98
CA ILE A 93 -3.82 -11.93 4.60
C ILE A 93 -4.70 -12.51 5.71
N PHE A 94 -5.27 -11.68 6.58
CA PHE A 94 -6.19 -12.12 7.63
C PHE A 94 -7.41 -12.85 7.05
N THR A 95 -8.07 -12.29 6.04
CA THR A 95 -9.19 -12.94 5.35
C THR A 95 -8.78 -14.28 4.73
N GLY A 96 -7.62 -14.36 4.05
CA GLY A 96 -7.10 -15.59 3.48
C GLY A 96 -6.85 -16.68 4.52
N THR A 97 -6.35 -16.31 5.71
CA THR A 97 -6.18 -17.26 6.82
C THR A 97 -7.51 -17.77 7.38
N GLN A 98 -8.53 -16.90 7.49
CA GLN A 98 -9.87 -17.30 7.95
C GLN A 98 -10.54 -18.26 6.95
N ILE A 99 -10.46 -17.97 5.65
CA ILE A 99 -10.97 -18.84 4.59
C ILE A 99 -10.27 -20.21 4.63
N SER A 100 -8.94 -20.21 4.76
CA SER A 100 -8.16 -21.45 4.84
C SER A 100 -8.52 -22.27 6.09
N SER A 101 -8.67 -21.61 7.24
CA SER A 101 -9.08 -22.24 8.51
C SER A 101 -10.46 -22.90 8.39
N LEU A 102 -11.40 -22.25 7.71
CA LEU A 102 -12.72 -22.83 7.45
C LEU A 102 -12.62 -24.07 6.56
N GLY A 103 -11.78 -24.03 5.53
CA GLY A 103 -11.49 -25.18 4.67
C GLY A 103 -10.94 -26.38 5.45
N ILE A 104 -9.97 -26.14 6.35
CA ILE A 104 -9.38 -27.18 7.21
C ILE A 104 -10.43 -27.78 8.15
N LYS A 105 -11.28 -26.94 8.75
CA LYS A 105 -12.36 -27.40 9.64
C LYS A 105 -13.36 -28.29 8.90
N LEU A 106 -13.69 -27.98 7.64
CA LEU A 106 -14.60 -28.81 6.84
C LEU A 106 -14.00 -30.18 6.53
N MET A 107 -12.70 -30.26 6.24
CA MET A 107 -12.03 -31.54 5.91
C MET A 107 -11.93 -32.50 7.11
N ARG A 108 -11.95 -31.96 8.34
CA ARG A 108 -11.88 -32.74 9.59
C ARG A 108 -13.24 -33.34 9.99
N LYS A 109 -14.32 -32.89 9.36
CA LYS A 109 -15.67 -33.42 9.56
C LYS A 109 -15.88 -34.66 8.71
#